data_AF-A0A3B8ZEZ8-F1
#
_entry.id   AF-A0A3B8ZEZ8-F1
#
_cell.length_a   1.000
_cell.length_b   1.000
_cell.length_c   1.000
_cell.angle_alpha   90.00
_cell.angle_beta   90.00
_cell.angle_gamma   90.00
#
_symmetry.space_group_name_H-M   'P 1'
#
loop_
_entity.id
_entity.type
_entity.pdbx_description
1 polymer ?
#
loop_
_entity_poly.entity_id
_entity_poly.type
_entity_poly.pdbx_seq_one_letter_code
_entity_poly.pdbx_strand_id
1 'polypeptide(L)'
;MFLRTLSLLLLVIAAPRLILADDVAGNPEKKCDKCQAACKAEGKCSEKCEGKCESECQSGKCEGKSACCATLAAAKEKLPKMTYLVGTEAICCHDSAEELARKSNQKIQFVVAGKNYAQHPEAFAALVQETEQFVNTFVTPCKCEASGKTTIAGQAIGCCNEAAKQSELVSTAVNKVRMGYKVGDEEICCAKHAAKLSKEKNSAVVYVVDGESTQCELTARLKIATAKYLAAVNAASSADASDTASTSSEPTKSDS
;
A
#
# COMPACT_ATOMS: atom_id res chain seq x y z
N MET A 1 -43.66 -17.93 -39.22
CA MET A 1 -42.55 -18.88 -39.46
C MET A 1 -41.30 -18.11 -39.82
N PHE A 2 -40.45 -17.78 -38.84
CA PHE A 2 -39.08 -17.32 -39.10
C PHE A 2 -38.19 -17.97 -38.05
N LEU A 3 -37.59 -19.11 -38.43
CA LEU A 3 -36.50 -19.73 -37.70
C LEU A 3 -35.29 -18.81 -37.79
N ARG A 4 -34.85 -18.23 -36.66
CA ARG A 4 -33.53 -17.63 -36.54
C ARG A 4 -32.63 -18.60 -35.79
N THR A 5 -31.70 -19.14 -36.55
CA THR A 5 -30.58 -20.00 -36.18
C THR A 5 -29.74 -19.37 -35.07
N LEU A 6 -29.73 -20.04 -33.92
CA LEU A 6 -28.86 -19.74 -32.80
C LEU A 6 -27.47 -20.31 -33.13
N SER A 7 -26.57 -19.46 -33.62
CA SER A 7 -25.18 -19.84 -33.91
C SER A 7 -24.40 -19.87 -32.60
N LEU A 8 -24.12 -21.08 -32.13
CA LEU A 8 -23.34 -21.36 -30.92
C LEU A 8 -21.87 -21.05 -31.21
N LEU A 9 -21.41 -19.83 -30.87
CA LEU A 9 -20.00 -19.45 -30.98
C LEU A 9 -19.25 -19.99 -29.75
N LEU A 10 -18.61 -21.15 -29.91
CA LEU A 10 -17.66 -21.73 -28.96
C LEU A 10 -16.44 -20.80 -28.84
N LEU A 11 -16.36 -20.04 -27.75
CA LEU A 11 -15.19 -19.24 -27.40
C LEU A 11 -14.16 -20.17 -26.72
N VAL A 12 -13.15 -20.61 -27.47
CA VAL A 12 -11.98 -21.33 -26.94
C VAL A 12 -11.10 -20.33 -26.19
N ILE A 13 -11.19 -20.32 -24.86
CA ILE A 13 -10.31 -19.52 -24.01
C ILE A 13 -8.96 -20.23 -23.94
N ALA A 14 -8.00 -19.79 -24.75
CA ALA A 14 -6.61 -20.20 -24.65
C ALA A 14 -6.00 -19.61 -23.36
N ALA A 15 -5.68 -20.49 -22.40
CA ALA A 15 -4.97 -20.10 -21.19
C ALA A 15 -3.56 -19.58 -21.53
N PRO A 16 -3.12 -18.43 -20.98
CA PRO A 16 -1.75 -17.98 -21.15
C PRO A 16 -0.80 -18.91 -20.37
N ARG A 17 0.16 -19.50 -21.10
CA ARG A 17 1.32 -20.20 -20.52
C ARG A 17 2.16 -19.19 -19.73
N LEU A 18 2.18 -19.34 -18.41
CA LEU A 18 3.17 -18.73 -17.53
C LEU A 18 4.55 -19.27 -17.92
N ILE A 19 5.38 -18.38 -18.46
CA ILE A 19 6.82 -18.61 -18.63
C ILE A 19 7.45 -18.34 -17.26
N LEU A 20 7.85 -19.40 -16.57
CA LEU A 20 8.74 -19.34 -15.41
C LEU A 20 10.13 -18.95 -15.93
N ALA A 21 10.66 -17.84 -15.42
CA ALA A 21 12.01 -17.38 -15.72
C ALA A 21 13.05 -18.22 -14.98
N ASP A 22 14.16 -18.46 -15.67
CA ASP A 22 15.30 -19.29 -15.30
C ASP A 22 16.00 -18.92 -13.99
N ASP A 23 16.53 -19.98 -13.37
CA ASP A 23 17.44 -20.05 -12.23
C ASP A 23 18.58 -19.03 -12.23
N VAL A 24 18.60 -18.16 -11.21
CA VAL A 24 19.83 -17.58 -10.69
C VAL A 24 20.20 -18.34 -9.43
N ALA A 25 21.01 -19.38 -9.60
CA ALA A 25 21.65 -20.13 -8.52
C ALA A 25 22.62 -19.21 -7.74
N GLY A 26 22.09 -18.54 -6.72
CA GLY A 26 22.84 -17.77 -5.74
C GLY A 26 23.17 -18.61 -4.52
N ASN A 27 24.43 -19.02 -4.43
CA ASN A 27 25.10 -19.65 -3.29
C ASN A 27 24.59 -19.15 -1.91
N PRO A 28 23.92 -19.99 -1.09
CA PRO A 28 23.55 -19.66 0.27
C PRO A 28 24.69 -20.07 1.20
N GLU A 29 25.48 -19.10 1.68
CA GLU A 29 26.04 -19.06 3.04
C GLU A 29 27.18 -18.03 3.13
N LYS A 30 27.25 -17.36 4.29
CA LYS A 30 28.23 -16.33 4.72
C LYS A 30 28.02 -14.90 4.21
N LYS A 31 27.00 -14.18 4.72
CA LYS A 31 26.82 -12.73 4.47
C LYS A 31 26.56 -11.84 5.70
N CYS A 32 26.85 -12.28 6.92
CA CYS A 32 26.85 -11.36 8.07
C CYS A 32 28.26 -10.86 8.45
N ASP A 33 29.33 -11.65 8.23
CA ASP A 33 30.69 -11.24 8.65
C ASP A 33 31.30 -10.13 7.79
N LYS A 34 30.93 -10.04 6.50
CA LYS A 34 31.41 -8.94 5.64
C LYS A 34 30.67 -7.61 5.86
N CYS A 35 29.52 -7.63 6.54
CA CYS A 35 28.81 -6.40 6.90
C CYS A 35 29.51 -5.65 8.05
N GLN A 36 30.25 -6.36 8.91
CA GLN A 36 31.10 -5.73 9.94
C GLN A 36 32.30 -4.99 9.34
N ALA A 37 32.84 -5.45 8.20
CA ALA A 37 34.01 -4.81 7.58
C ALA A 37 33.63 -3.52 6.82
N ALA A 38 32.48 -3.48 6.15
CA ALA A 38 32.00 -2.27 5.46
C ALA A 38 31.46 -1.20 6.44
N CYS A 39 30.91 -1.61 7.59
CA CYS A 39 30.48 -0.68 8.65
C CYS A 39 31.65 0.06 9.33
N LYS A 40 32.89 -0.43 9.20
CA LYS A 40 34.09 0.21 9.76
C LYS A 40 34.67 1.33 8.90
N ALA A 41 34.29 1.46 7.62
CA ALA A 41 34.86 2.46 6.72
C ALA A 41 34.15 3.84 6.76
N GLU A 42 32.88 3.89 7.21
CA GLU A 42 32.09 5.15 7.25
C GLU A 42 31.54 5.53 8.64
N GLY A 43 31.97 4.84 9.69
CA GLY A 43 31.89 5.37 11.07
C GLY A 43 30.49 5.61 11.66
N LYS A 44 29.43 4.91 11.24
CA LYS A 44 28.11 4.92 11.93
C LYS A 44 27.33 3.61 11.83
N CYS A 45 27.89 2.53 12.38
CA CYS A 45 27.11 1.45 12.95
C CYS A 45 27.81 1.07 14.27
N SER A 46 27.33 1.61 15.39
CA SER A 46 27.84 1.25 16.70
C SER A 46 27.55 -0.21 16.98
N GLU A 47 28.59 -0.93 17.37
CA GLU A 47 28.62 -2.34 17.77
C GLU A 47 27.50 -2.71 18.76
N LYS A 48 27.09 -3.99 18.65
CA LYS A 48 26.13 -4.75 19.48
C LYS A 48 24.64 -4.53 19.19
N CYS A 49 24.17 -5.18 18.13
CA CYS A 49 22.80 -5.71 18.07
C CYS A 49 22.77 -7.15 18.59
N GLU A 50 23.26 -7.40 19.81
CA GLU A 50 23.09 -8.69 20.48
C GLU A 50 22.07 -8.55 21.62
N GLY A 51 20.84 -8.98 21.36
CA GLY A 51 20.00 -9.62 22.36
C GLY A 51 19.14 -8.77 23.33
N LYS A 52 18.97 -7.45 23.16
CA LYS A 52 18.12 -6.66 24.09
C LYS A 52 17.16 -5.62 23.48
N CYS A 53 16.96 -5.62 22.16
CA CYS A 53 16.23 -4.53 21.48
C CYS A 53 14.80 -4.89 21.01
N GLU A 54 14.25 -6.03 21.42
CA GLU A 54 12.86 -6.40 21.07
C GLU A 54 11.83 -5.73 21.98
N SER A 55 12.12 -5.54 23.27
CA SER A 55 11.15 -5.03 24.24
C SER A 55 10.96 -3.50 24.21
N GLU A 56 11.94 -2.72 23.76
CA GLU A 56 11.85 -1.24 23.78
C GLU A 56 11.25 -0.65 22.50
N CYS A 57 11.25 -1.37 21.38
CA CYS A 57 10.57 -0.94 20.17
C CYS A 57 9.05 -1.17 20.27
N GLN A 58 8.62 -2.14 21.07
CA GLN A 58 7.21 -2.37 21.39
C GLN A 58 6.68 -1.39 22.45
N SER A 59 7.55 -0.79 23.26
CA SER A 59 7.14 0.13 24.33
C SER A 59 6.79 1.55 23.86
N GLY A 60 6.63 1.79 22.55
CA GLY A 60 6.06 3.04 22.03
C GLY A 60 6.92 4.31 22.23
N LYS A 61 8.18 4.20 22.67
CA LYS A 61 9.09 5.34 22.89
C LYS A 61 9.74 5.88 21.62
N CYS A 62 9.10 5.73 20.46
CA CYS A 62 9.32 6.65 19.36
C CYS A 62 8.50 7.91 19.69
N GLU A 63 8.97 8.72 20.64
CA GLU A 63 8.27 9.94 21.09
C GLU A 63 8.35 11.02 20.01
N GLY A 64 7.49 10.87 19.01
CA GLY A 64 7.37 11.74 17.87
C GLY A 64 6.31 11.16 16.96
N LYS A 65 5.44 11.99 16.42
CA LYS A 65 4.33 11.64 15.51
C LYS A 65 4.79 11.01 14.18
N SER A 66 5.93 10.34 14.12
CA SER A 66 6.37 9.67 12.91
C SER A 66 5.65 8.34 12.80
N ALA A 67 5.02 8.09 11.66
CA ALA A 67 4.36 6.81 11.35
C ALA A 67 5.34 5.62 11.30
N CYS A 68 6.61 5.85 11.66
CA CYS A 68 7.74 4.94 11.53
C CYS A 68 7.76 3.79 12.53
N CYS A 69 6.85 3.72 13.51
CA CYS A 69 6.83 2.63 14.49
C CYS A 69 5.47 1.90 14.51
N ALA A 70 4.61 2.10 13.51
CA ALA A 70 3.34 1.39 13.41
C ALA A 70 3.55 -0.01 12.82
N THR A 71 3.05 -1.05 13.49
CA THR A 71 2.94 -2.39 12.90
C THR A 71 1.97 -2.40 11.73
N LEU A 72 2.02 -3.44 10.90
CA LEU A 72 1.04 -3.61 9.81
C LEU A 72 -0.42 -3.53 10.28
N ALA A 73 -0.75 -4.21 11.39
CA ALA A 73 -2.09 -4.17 11.98
C ALA A 73 -2.47 -2.76 12.44
N ALA A 74 -1.56 -2.07 13.14
CA ALA A 74 -1.79 -0.69 13.57
C ALA A 74 -1.89 0.28 12.38
N ALA A 75 -1.17 0.03 11.28
CA ALA A 75 -1.25 0.85 10.07
C ALA A 75 -2.63 0.74 9.41
N LYS A 76 -3.22 -0.47 9.37
CA LYS A 76 -4.57 -0.67 8.84
C LYS A 76 -5.62 0.11 9.63
N GLU A 77 -5.50 0.14 10.96
CA GLU A 77 -6.41 0.90 11.83
C GLU A 77 -6.22 2.42 11.75
N LYS A 78 -5.01 2.86 11.38
CA LYS A 78 -4.66 4.28 11.21
C LYS A 78 -4.96 4.83 9.82
N LEU A 79 -5.50 4.02 8.90
CA LEU A 79 -5.96 4.53 7.62
C LEU A 79 -6.98 5.65 7.83
N PRO A 80 -6.79 6.82 7.19
CA PRO A 80 -7.75 7.90 7.28
C PRO A 80 -9.15 7.43 6.91
N LYS A 81 -10.12 7.81 7.75
CA LYS A 81 -11.54 7.52 7.56
C LYS A 81 -12.32 8.81 7.71
N MET A 82 -13.42 8.90 6.97
CA MET A 82 -14.41 9.94 7.16
C MET A 82 -15.48 9.42 8.12
N THR A 83 -15.68 10.12 9.23
CA THR A 83 -16.79 9.89 10.15
C THR A 83 -17.76 11.05 10.08
N TYR A 84 -18.95 10.89 10.64
CA TYR A 84 -20.01 11.88 10.63
C TYR A 84 -20.30 12.32 12.06
N LEU A 85 -20.52 13.61 12.26
CA LEU A 85 -20.90 14.19 13.55
C LEU A 85 -22.26 14.87 13.39
N VAL A 86 -23.22 14.51 14.24
CA VAL A 86 -24.54 15.14 14.31
C VAL A 86 -24.72 15.68 15.73
N GLY A 87 -24.59 16.99 15.88
CA GLY A 87 -24.46 17.60 17.21
C GLY A 87 -23.17 17.16 17.90
N THR A 88 -23.31 16.36 18.96
CA THR A 88 -22.19 15.78 19.71
C THR A 88 -22.00 14.29 19.44
N GLU A 89 -22.88 13.66 18.65
CA GLU A 89 -22.85 12.22 18.39
C GLU A 89 -22.03 11.90 17.16
N ALA A 90 -21.01 11.06 17.33
CA ALA A 90 -20.16 10.58 16.25
C ALA A 90 -20.67 9.24 15.70
N ILE A 91 -20.85 9.16 14.39
CA ILE A 91 -21.40 8.03 13.65
C ILE A 91 -20.47 7.65 12.51
N CYS A 92 -20.34 6.36 12.21
CA CYS A 92 -19.47 5.87 11.13
C CYS A 92 -20.18 5.69 9.77
N CYS A 93 -21.52 5.57 9.75
CA CYS A 93 -22.31 5.33 8.54
C CYS A 93 -23.07 6.59 8.11
N HIS A 94 -23.09 6.87 6.81
CA HIS A 94 -23.79 8.01 6.23
C HIS A 94 -25.29 7.96 6.51
N ASP A 95 -25.95 6.83 6.21
CA ASP A 95 -27.40 6.66 6.36
C ASP A 95 -27.86 6.89 7.81
N SER A 96 -27.11 6.37 8.79
CA SER A 96 -27.39 6.58 10.22
C SER A 96 -27.18 8.04 10.63
N ALA A 97 -26.21 8.73 10.05
CA ALA A 97 -26.01 10.16 10.29
C ALA A 97 -27.13 11.01 9.68
N GLU A 98 -27.64 10.67 8.49
CA GLU A 98 -28.81 11.32 7.90
C GLU A 98 -30.08 11.10 8.71
N GLU A 99 -30.31 9.88 9.18
CA GLU A 99 -31.45 9.57 10.05
C GLU A 99 -31.39 10.37 11.35
N LEU A 100 -30.23 10.41 12.01
CA LEU A 100 -30.05 11.17 13.24
C LEU A 100 -30.18 12.68 13.02
N ALA A 101 -29.61 13.21 11.93
CA ALA A 101 -29.71 14.62 11.55
C ALA A 101 -31.16 15.04 11.36
N ARG A 102 -31.97 14.21 10.69
CA ARG A 102 -33.41 14.44 10.53
C ARG A 102 -34.17 14.40 11.86
N LYS A 103 -33.92 13.40 12.71
CA LYS A 103 -34.61 13.25 14.00
C LYS A 103 -34.29 14.37 14.97
N SER A 104 -33.03 14.81 15.01
CA SER A 104 -32.54 15.84 15.92
C SER A 104 -32.66 17.26 15.34
N ASN A 105 -33.04 17.39 14.07
CA ASN A 105 -33.04 18.65 13.32
C ASN A 105 -31.67 19.37 13.36
N GLN A 106 -30.59 18.60 13.27
CA GLN A 106 -29.21 19.08 13.28
C GLN A 106 -28.53 18.82 11.94
N LYS A 107 -27.48 19.59 11.63
CA LYS A 107 -26.69 19.41 10.41
C LYS A 107 -25.62 18.33 10.62
N ILE A 108 -25.33 17.59 9.57
CA ILE A 108 -24.20 16.65 9.54
C ILE A 108 -22.91 17.44 9.33
N GLN A 109 -21.90 17.20 10.17
CA GLN A 109 -20.51 17.59 9.91
C GLN A 109 -19.70 16.36 9.53
N PHE A 110 -18.77 16.51 8.59
CA PHE A 110 -17.88 15.45 8.16
C PHE A 110 -16.55 15.59 8.90
N VAL A 111 -16.07 14.52 9.52
CA VAL A 111 -14.84 14.54 10.31
C VAL A 111 -13.79 13.68 9.64
N VAL A 112 -12.65 14.27 9.29
CA VAL A 112 -11.52 13.59 8.65
C VAL A 112 -10.25 13.96 9.39
N ALA A 113 -9.49 12.97 9.84
CA ALA A 113 -8.24 13.18 10.60
C ALA A 113 -8.41 14.17 11.79
N GLY A 114 -9.57 14.13 12.45
CA GLY A 114 -9.91 15.01 13.57
C GLY A 114 -10.32 16.44 13.21
N LYS A 115 -10.42 16.77 11.91
CA LYS A 115 -10.90 18.08 11.42
C LYS A 115 -12.35 17.96 10.97
N ASN A 116 -13.17 18.96 11.30
CA ASN A 116 -14.58 19.02 10.91
C ASN A 116 -14.76 19.86 9.64
N TYR A 117 -15.61 19.38 8.73
CA TYR A 117 -15.96 20.00 7.47
C TYR A 117 -17.48 20.13 7.36
N ALA A 118 -17.94 21.27 6.83
CA ALA A 118 -19.37 21.51 6.62
C ALA A 118 -19.88 20.89 5.31
N GLN A 119 -18.99 20.67 4.33
CA GLN A 119 -19.33 20.24 2.98
C GLN A 119 -18.66 18.91 2.66
N HIS A 120 -19.44 17.97 2.09
CA HIS A 120 -18.94 16.65 1.71
C HIS A 120 -17.75 16.71 0.73
N PRO A 121 -17.76 17.52 -0.36
CA PRO A 121 -16.65 17.56 -1.29
C PRO A 121 -15.31 17.98 -0.66
N GLU A 122 -15.34 18.93 0.27
CA GLU A 122 -14.15 19.41 0.99
C GLU A 122 -13.60 18.32 1.92
N ALA A 123 -14.49 17.65 2.67
CA ALA A 123 -14.11 16.54 3.53
C ALA A 123 -13.55 15.37 2.72
N PHE A 124 -14.17 15.04 1.59
CA PHE A 124 -13.71 13.96 0.72
C PHE A 124 -12.34 14.28 0.09
N ALA A 125 -12.10 15.52 -0.33
CA ALA A 125 -10.79 15.95 -0.79
C ALA A 125 -9.72 15.85 0.32
N ALA A 126 -10.07 16.24 1.55
CA ALA A 126 -9.20 16.06 2.71
C ALA A 126 -8.92 14.59 3.00
N LEU A 127 -9.91 13.71 2.90
CA LEU A 127 -9.74 12.26 3.08
C LEU A 127 -8.74 11.70 2.06
N VAL A 128 -8.87 12.07 0.79
CA VAL A 128 -7.94 11.68 -0.28
C VAL A 128 -6.53 12.13 0.06
N GLN A 129 -6.35 13.40 0.41
CA GLN A 129 -5.04 13.97 0.70
C GLN A 129 -4.37 13.31 1.91
N GLU A 130 -5.10 13.14 3.02
CA GLU A 130 -4.59 12.49 4.23
C GLU A 130 -4.25 11.02 3.94
N THR A 131 -5.04 10.34 3.09
CA THR A 131 -4.76 8.95 2.69
C THR A 131 -3.50 8.85 1.83
N GLU A 132 -3.35 9.73 0.82
CA GLU A 132 -2.13 9.78 0.00
C GLU A 132 -0.89 10.06 0.84
N GLN A 133 -0.97 11.00 1.79
CA GLN A 133 0.12 11.32 2.70
C GLN A 133 0.44 10.13 3.61
N PHE A 134 -0.57 9.50 4.20
CA PHE A 134 -0.41 8.30 5.03
C PHE A 134 0.32 7.20 4.26
N VAL A 135 -0.13 6.88 3.04
CA VAL A 135 0.48 5.84 2.21
C VAL A 135 1.91 6.21 1.83
N ASN A 136 2.16 7.46 1.45
CA ASN A 136 3.51 7.92 1.14
C ASN A 136 4.47 7.76 2.34
N THR A 137 4.03 8.14 3.54
CA THR A 137 4.84 7.93 4.76
C THR A 137 5.00 6.44 5.08
N PHE A 138 3.95 5.64 4.92
CA PHE A 138 3.96 4.19 5.22
C PHE A 138 4.98 3.41 4.37
N VAL A 139 5.15 3.80 3.10
CA VAL A 139 6.08 3.12 2.17
C VAL A 139 7.48 3.73 2.13
N THR A 140 7.71 4.84 2.84
CA THR A 140 9.02 5.49 2.92
C THR A 140 9.83 4.88 4.06
N PRO A 141 11.07 4.40 3.82
CA PRO A 141 11.93 3.91 4.90
C PRO A 141 12.16 4.99 5.94
N CYS A 142 12.04 4.63 7.20
CA CYS A 142 12.27 5.55 8.31
C CYS A 142 13.14 4.90 9.38
N LYS A 143 14.31 5.49 9.64
CA LYS A 143 15.24 5.02 10.66
C LYS A 143 14.85 5.56 12.03
N CYS A 144 14.73 4.69 13.01
CA CYS A 144 14.58 5.05 14.41
C CYS A 144 15.99 5.28 14.99
N GLU A 145 16.30 6.52 15.38
CA GLU A 145 17.62 6.84 15.96
C GLU A 145 17.85 6.13 17.31
N ALA A 146 16.79 5.88 18.09
CA ALA A 146 16.89 5.20 19.38
C ALA A 146 17.20 3.70 19.25
N SER A 147 16.51 3.00 18.34
CA SER A 147 16.69 1.54 18.19
C SER A 147 17.66 1.15 17.07
N GLY A 148 18.05 2.10 16.21
CA GLY A 148 18.82 1.87 14.99
C GLY A 148 18.06 1.15 13.88
N LYS A 149 16.83 0.68 14.14
CA LYS A 149 16.01 -0.09 13.18
C LYS A 149 15.40 0.82 12.11
N THR A 150 15.27 0.31 10.90
CA THR A 150 14.55 0.97 9.80
C THR A 150 13.18 0.33 9.65
N THR A 151 12.13 1.14 9.67
CA THR A 151 10.77 0.67 9.41
C THR A 151 10.35 1.00 8.00
N ILE A 152 9.71 0.03 7.33
CA ILE A 152 9.08 0.19 6.02
C ILE A 152 7.85 -0.70 5.94
N ALA A 153 6.74 -0.17 5.42
CA ALA A 153 5.47 -0.88 5.26
C ALA A 153 5.00 -1.58 6.56
N GLY A 154 5.31 -0.98 7.71
CA GLY A 154 4.96 -1.48 9.03
C GLY A 154 5.82 -2.63 9.57
N GLN A 155 6.92 -2.98 8.89
CA GLN A 155 7.93 -3.93 9.37
C GLN A 155 9.18 -3.18 9.86
N ALA A 156 9.67 -3.51 11.05
CA ALA A 156 10.89 -2.96 11.61
C ALA A 156 12.08 -3.91 11.35
N ILE A 157 13.08 -3.45 10.61
CA ILE A 157 14.23 -4.25 10.18
C ILE A 157 15.49 -3.71 10.84
N GLY A 158 16.25 -4.58 11.51
CA GLY A 158 17.48 -4.22 12.22
C GLY A 158 18.73 -4.14 11.34
N CYS A 159 18.75 -4.86 10.21
CA CYS A 159 19.88 -4.89 9.29
C CYS A 159 19.69 -3.89 8.14
N CYS A 160 20.66 -3.00 7.92
CA CYS A 160 20.60 -1.98 6.86
C CYS A 160 20.44 -2.58 5.45
N ASN A 161 21.11 -3.72 5.18
CA ASN A 161 21.05 -4.37 3.87
C ASN A 161 19.68 -5.01 3.60
N GLU A 162 19.09 -5.64 4.61
CA GLU A 162 17.73 -6.18 4.52
C GLU A 162 16.71 -5.05 4.39
N ALA A 163 16.87 -3.96 5.14
CA ALA A 163 16.02 -2.79 5.04
C ALA A 163 16.07 -2.16 3.62
N ALA A 164 17.26 -2.10 3.02
CA ALA A 164 17.42 -1.62 1.64
C ALA A 164 16.72 -2.52 0.62
N LYS A 165 16.90 -3.85 0.72
CA LYS A 165 16.20 -4.82 -0.13
C LYS A 165 14.68 -4.72 0.02
N GLN A 166 14.20 -4.63 1.26
CA GLN A 166 12.78 -4.49 1.54
C GLN A 166 12.23 -3.19 0.96
N SER A 167 12.99 -2.10 1.07
CA SER A 167 12.62 -0.83 0.46
C SER A 167 12.52 -0.89 -1.05
N GLU A 168 13.44 -1.58 -1.71
CA GLU A 168 13.40 -1.75 -3.16
C GLU A 168 12.20 -2.59 -3.60
N LEU A 169 11.91 -3.66 -2.85
CA LEU A 169 10.79 -4.56 -3.10
C LEU A 169 9.44 -3.83 -2.93
N VAL A 170 9.25 -3.12 -1.82
CA VAL A 170 8.05 -2.31 -1.57
C VAL A 170 7.92 -1.19 -2.59
N SER A 171 9.00 -0.46 -2.88
CA SER A 171 8.99 0.62 -3.88
C SER A 171 8.61 0.10 -5.27
N THR A 172 9.17 -1.03 -5.68
CA THR A 172 8.84 -1.69 -6.95
C THR A 172 7.36 -2.06 -7.01
N ALA A 173 6.81 -2.66 -5.95
CA ALA A 173 5.40 -3.05 -5.89
C ALA A 173 4.46 -1.83 -5.97
N VAL A 174 4.72 -0.79 -5.17
CA VAL A 174 3.97 0.47 -5.18
C VAL A 174 4.08 1.16 -6.55
N ASN A 175 5.21 1.03 -7.22
CA ASN A 175 5.43 1.57 -8.56
C ASN A 175 4.78 0.78 -9.69
N LYS A 176 4.32 -0.46 -9.46
CA LYS A 176 3.48 -1.15 -10.45
C LYS A 176 2.06 -0.62 -10.45
N VAL A 177 1.61 -0.04 -9.34
CA VAL A 177 0.28 0.58 -9.23
C VAL A 177 0.28 1.92 -9.97
N ARG A 178 -0.54 1.99 -11.03
CA ARG A 178 -0.67 3.16 -11.91
C ARG A 178 -2.16 3.43 -12.18
N MET A 179 -2.47 4.70 -12.41
CA MET A 179 -3.78 5.14 -12.89
C MET A 179 -3.71 5.22 -14.41
N GLY A 180 -4.54 4.43 -15.08
CA GLY A 180 -4.81 4.55 -16.50
C GLY A 180 -5.92 5.59 -16.77
N TYR A 181 -6.04 6.01 -18.01
CA TYR A 181 -7.05 6.96 -18.46
C TYR A 181 -7.73 6.42 -19.71
N LYS A 182 -9.03 6.68 -19.84
CA LYS A 182 -9.85 6.37 -21.02
C LYS A 182 -10.57 7.63 -21.47
N VAL A 183 -10.61 7.86 -22.78
CA VAL A 183 -11.38 8.96 -23.39
C VAL A 183 -12.09 8.41 -24.62
N GLY A 184 -13.41 8.19 -24.49
CA GLY A 184 -14.14 7.34 -25.44
C GLY A 184 -13.60 5.91 -25.38
N ASP A 185 -13.27 5.34 -26.53
CA ASP A 185 -12.74 3.97 -26.66
C ASP A 185 -11.20 3.88 -26.58
N GLU A 186 -10.51 5.02 -26.40
CA GLU A 186 -9.05 5.06 -26.38
C GLU A 186 -8.47 5.02 -24.96
N GLU A 187 -7.57 4.07 -24.75
CA GLU A 187 -6.76 3.93 -23.52
C GLU A 187 -5.47 4.76 -23.61
N ILE A 188 -5.21 5.55 -22.58
CA ILE A 188 -4.12 6.53 -22.53
C ILE A 188 -3.41 6.40 -21.18
N CYS A 189 -2.07 6.39 -21.19
CA CYS A 189 -1.28 6.20 -19.98
C CYS A 189 -0.97 7.50 -19.21
N CYS A 190 -1.22 8.69 -19.79
CA CYS A 190 -0.83 9.96 -19.18
C CYS A 190 -1.97 10.98 -19.10
N ALA A 191 -2.10 11.62 -17.93
CA ALA A 191 -3.16 12.58 -17.62
C ALA A 191 -3.20 13.77 -18.59
N LYS A 192 -2.02 14.29 -18.98
CA LYS A 192 -1.92 15.44 -19.90
C LYS A 192 -2.50 15.11 -21.29
N HIS A 193 -2.22 13.92 -21.80
CA HIS A 193 -2.75 13.49 -23.10
C HIS A 193 -4.25 13.19 -23.00
N ALA A 194 -4.70 12.54 -21.93
CA ALA A 194 -6.12 12.32 -21.69
C ALA A 194 -6.91 13.63 -21.60
N ALA A 195 -6.40 14.64 -20.89
CA ALA A 195 -7.03 15.95 -20.80
C ALA A 195 -7.08 16.68 -22.15
N LYS A 196 -6.05 16.54 -22.98
CA LYS A 196 -6.02 17.08 -24.35
C LYS A 196 -7.07 16.39 -25.22
N LEU A 197 -7.07 15.06 -25.25
CA LEU A 197 -7.98 14.28 -26.08
C LEU A 197 -9.44 14.44 -25.65
N SER A 198 -9.69 14.59 -24.34
CA SER A 198 -11.03 14.85 -23.79
C SER A 198 -11.63 16.14 -24.34
N LYS A 199 -10.82 17.20 -24.48
CA LYS A 199 -11.24 18.46 -25.10
C LYS A 199 -11.46 18.31 -26.60
N GLU A 200 -10.57 17.62 -27.30
CA GLU A 200 -10.66 17.42 -28.76
C GLU A 200 -11.89 16.59 -29.15
N LYS A 201 -12.21 15.56 -28.37
CA LYS A 201 -13.34 14.65 -28.61
C LYS A 201 -14.62 15.04 -27.89
N ASN A 202 -14.61 16.12 -27.11
CA ASN A 202 -15.71 16.51 -26.22
C ASN A 202 -16.24 15.33 -25.39
N SER A 203 -15.34 14.50 -24.87
CA SER A 203 -15.64 13.25 -24.16
C SER A 203 -15.05 13.29 -22.77
N ALA A 204 -15.76 12.78 -21.76
CA ALA A 204 -15.27 12.77 -20.38
C ALA A 204 -14.03 11.87 -20.21
N VAL A 205 -13.13 12.26 -19.32
CA VAL A 205 -12.02 11.40 -18.89
C VAL A 205 -12.55 10.36 -17.90
N VAL A 206 -12.30 9.09 -18.18
CA VAL A 206 -12.56 7.97 -17.29
C VAL A 206 -11.22 7.50 -16.72
N TYR A 207 -11.10 7.50 -15.40
CA TYR A 207 -9.92 7.02 -14.69
C TYR A 207 -10.04 5.52 -14.46
N VAL A 208 -8.98 4.75 -14.73
CA VAL A 208 -8.93 3.30 -14.55
C VAL A 208 -7.88 2.96 -13.50
N VAL A 209 -8.27 2.32 -12.41
CA VAL A 209 -7.38 1.87 -11.34
C VAL A 209 -7.69 0.41 -11.07
N ASP A 210 -6.70 -0.46 -11.28
CA ASP A 210 -6.83 -1.91 -11.07
C ASP A 210 -8.03 -2.55 -11.79
N GLY A 211 -8.25 -2.15 -13.04
CA GLY A 211 -9.39 -2.62 -13.86
C GLY A 211 -10.73 -1.93 -13.57
N GLU A 212 -10.85 -1.18 -12.48
CA GLU A 212 -12.06 -0.43 -12.15
C GLU A 212 -12.06 0.97 -12.75
N SER A 213 -13.18 1.36 -13.38
CA SER A 213 -13.35 2.68 -14.00
C SER A 213 -14.18 3.65 -13.14
N THR A 214 -13.82 4.93 -13.12
CA THR A 214 -14.61 6.01 -12.51
C THR A 214 -14.44 7.33 -13.27
N GLN A 215 -15.44 8.21 -13.26
CA GLN A 215 -15.34 9.58 -13.79
C GLN A 215 -14.96 10.61 -12.71
N CYS A 216 -14.92 10.21 -11.43
CA CYS A 216 -14.57 11.10 -10.34
C CYS A 216 -13.07 11.02 -10.02
N GLU A 217 -12.34 12.11 -10.27
CA GLU A 217 -10.89 12.19 -10.03
C GLU A 217 -10.51 11.87 -8.58
N LEU A 218 -11.24 12.45 -7.61
CA LEU A 218 -10.97 12.21 -6.18
C LEU A 218 -11.17 10.74 -5.80
N THR A 219 -12.18 10.07 -6.38
CA THR A 219 -12.40 8.63 -6.16
C THR A 219 -11.25 7.82 -6.76
N ALA A 220 -10.78 8.17 -7.97
CA ALA A 220 -9.65 7.50 -8.59
C ALA A 220 -8.36 7.67 -7.76
N ARG A 221 -8.13 8.86 -7.21
CA ARG A 221 -7.00 9.16 -6.31
C ARG A 221 -7.06 8.36 -5.01
N LEU A 222 -8.24 8.24 -4.40
CA LEU A 222 -8.40 7.38 -3.22
C LEU A 222 -8.08 5.91 -3.56
N LYS A 223 -8.64 5.40 -4.67
CA LYS A 223 -8.41 4.02 -5.12
C LYS A 223 -6.95 3.73 -5.39
N ILE A 224 -6.22 4.62 -6.07
CA ILE A 224 -4.78 4.39 -6.34
C ILE A 224 -3.97 4.42 -5.04
N ALA A 225 -4.29 5.29 -4.09
CA ALA A 225 -3.62 5.32 -2.79
C ALA A 225 -3.86 4.01 -2.01
N THR A 226 -5.11 3.54 -1.95
CA THR A 226 -5.46 2.25 -1.33
C THR A 226 -4.76 1.08 -2.03
N ALA A 227 -4.75 1.04 -3.36
CA ALA A 227 -4.08 -0.01 -4.11
C ALA A 227 -2.55 -0.01 -3.86
N LYS A 228 -1.92 1.17 -3.77
CA LYS A 228 -0.50 1.29 -3.39
C LYS A 228 -0.23 0.78 -1.98
N TYR A 229 -1.09 1.10 -1.02
CA TYR A 229 -1.02 0.56 0.33
C TYR A 229 -1.06 -0.97 0.31
N LEU A 230 -2.05 -1.57 -0.35
CA LEU A 230 -2.20 -3.02 -0.45
C LEU A 230 -1.00 -3.68 -1.14
N ALA A 231 -0.49 -3.06 -2.22
CA ALA A 231 0.72 -3.54 -2.89
C ALA A 231 1.94 -3.54 -1.96
N ALA A 232 2.12 -2.48 -1.16
CA ALA A 232 3.19 -2.40 -0.17
C ALA A 232 3.05 -3.48 0.91
N VAL A 233 1.83 -3.68 1.44
CA VAL A 233 1.55 -4.71 2.44
C VAL A 233 1.85 -6.11 1.90
N ASN A 234 1.37 -6.44 0.70
CA ASN A 234 1.57 -7.75 0.09
C ASN A 234 3.04 -8.01 -0.17
N ALA A 235 3.76 -7.02 -0.73
CA ALA A 235 5.19 -7.10 -0.96
C ALA A 235 5.95 -7.29 0.35
N ALA A 236 5.56 -6.55 1.40
CA ALA A 236 6.16 -6.67 2.71
C ALA A 236 6.04 -8.08 3.31
N SER A 237 4.83 -8.65 3.23
CA SER A 237 4.53 -9.99 3.76
C SER A 237 5.14 -11.14 2.97
N SER A 238 5.41 -10.97 1.67
CA SER A 238 5.98 -12.05 0.84
C SER A 238 7.46 -12.28 1.09
N ALA A 239 8.19 -11.27 1.59
CA ALA A 239 9.61 -11.39 1.93
C ALA A 239 9.82 -12.36 3.11
N ASP A 240 8.90 -12.34 4.10
CA ASP A 240 8.98 -13.21 5.28
C ASP A 240 8.75 -14.70 4.93
N ALA A 241 8.02 -14.97 3.83
CA ALA A 241 7.68 -16.32 3.40
C ALA A 241 8.80 -17.01 2.58
N SER A 242 9.66 -16.26 1.88
CA SER A 242 10.75 -16.86 1.10
C SER A 242 11.88 -17.41 1.96
N ASP A 243 12.08 -16.86 3.16
CA ASP A 243 13.17 -17.26 4.05
C ASP A 243 12.87 -18.55 4.82
N THR A 244 11.60 -18.89 5.02
CA THR A 244 11.18 -20.12 5.72
C THR A 244 11.22 -21.37 4.83
N ALA A 245 11.22 -21.24 3.50
CA ALA A 245 11.26 -22.37 2.58
C ALA A 245 12.66 -22.97 2.35
N SER A 246 13.73 -22.26 2.70
CA SER A 246 15.11 -22.66 2.36
C SER A 246 15.85 -23.45 3.46
N THR A 247 15.20 -23.78 4.59
CA THR A 247 15.86 -24.47 5.73
C THR A 247 15.45 -25.94 5.93
N SER A 248 14.68 -26.54 5.02
CA SER A 248 14.15 -27.91 5.17
C SER A 248 14.84 -28.96 4.27
N SER A 249 16.16 -28.92 4.13
CA SER A 249 16.93 -30.07 3.62
C SER A 249 17.83 -30.63 4.72
N GLU A 250 17.22 -31.39 5.62
CA GLU A 250 17.93 -32.21 6.61
C GLU A 250 18.63 -33.36 5.88
N PRO A 251 19.98 -33.48 5.93
CA PRO A 251 20.68 -34.57 5.28
C PRO A 251 20.48 -35.86 6.10
N THR A 252 19.66 -36.78 5.59
CA THR A 252 19.60 -38.16 6.08
C THR A 252 20.95 -38.83 5.87
N LYS A 253 21.76 -38.95 6.92
CA LYS A 253 22.88 -39.88 6.98
C LYS A 253 22.32 -41.30 6.94
N SER A 254 22.58 -42.03 5.86
CA SER A 254 22.48 -43.48 5.87
C SER A 254 23.79 -44.05 6.40
N ASP A 255 23.76 -44.62 7.60
CA ASP A 255 24.85 -45.45 8.09
C ASP A 255 24.85 -46.78 7.34
N SER A 256 26.03 -47.19 6.88
CA SER A 256 26.37 -48.54 6.41
C SER A 256 27.66 -48.96 7.11
#